data_AF-A0A2S8PR94-F1
#
_entry.id   AF-A0A2S8PR94-F1
#
_cell.length_a   1.000
_cell.length_b   1.000
_cell.length_c   1.000
_cell.angle_alpha   90.00
_cell.angle_beta   90.00
_cell.angle_gamma   90.00
#
_symmetry.space_group_name_H-M   'P 1'
#
loop_
_entity.id
_entity.type
_entity.pdbx_description
1 polymer ?
#
loop_
_entity_poly.entity_id
_entity_poly.type
_entity_poly.pdbx_seq_one_letter_code
_entity_poly.pdbx_strand_id
1 'polypeptide(L)'
;MDMQVWSDFLQQNWLVIVIALVVLFIVLNLVKTMVKWALVIIIVLALVVYSGISLEQINQVVTTVKDETVDTLKNEAMDVMMKEAKDAKYADNGDGTFTITTPNLEMKGTKGSDKVDVTFRGVPLGQWKINDTVKSFISESQSQAGGSNGK
;
A
#
# COMPACT_ATOMS: atom_id res chain seq x y z
N MET A 1 21.02 -43.06 -39.08
CA MET A 1 21.47 -42.80 -37.71
C MET A 1 21.56 -44.14 -37.01
N ASP A 2 22.76 -44.57 -36.68
CA ASP A 2 22.97 -45.86 -36.02
C ASP A 2 22.41 -45.84 -34.60
N MET A 3 21.65 -46.87 -34.26
CA MET A 3 21.06 -47.05 -32.91
C MET A 3 22.16 -47.10 -31.83
N GLN A 4 23.35 -47.56 -32.20
CA GLN A 4 24.54 -47.60 -31.34
C GLN A 4 25.02 -46.21 -30.92
N VAL A 5 25.03 -45.24 -31.84
CA VAL A 5 25.46 -43.86 -31.55
C VAL A 5 24.54 -43.19 -30.54
N TRP A 6 23.23 -43.47 -30.59
CA TRP A 6 22.27 -42.98 -29.61
C TRP A 6 22.49 -43.60 -28.23
N SER A 7 22.79 -44.90 -28.17
CA SER A 7 23.07 -45.61 -26.91
C SER A 7 24.33 -45.07 -26.22
N ASP A 8 25.41 -44.88 -26.98
CA ASP A 8 26.68 -44.38 -26.46
C ASP A 8 26.55 -42.93 -25.95
N PHE A 9 25.80 -42.09 -26.67
CA PHE A 9 25.56 -40.71 -26.25
C PHE A 9 24.71 -40.63 -24.97
N LEU A 10 23.70 -41.48 -24.82
CA LEU A 10 22.87 -41.56 -23.61
C LEU A 10 23.68 -42.04 -22.41
N GLN A 11 24.55 -43.03 -22.56
CA GLN A 11 25.40 -43.50 -21.45
C GLN A 11 26.46 -42.46 -21.05
N GLN A 12 27.10 -41.82 -22.03
CA GLN A 12 28.18 -40.87 -21.75
C GLN A 12 27.68 -39.52 -21.21
N ASN A 13 26.49 -39.07 -21.61
CA ASN A 13 25.96 -37.74 -21.29
C ASN A 13 24.63 -37.77 -20.54
N TRP A 14 24.32 -38.85 -19.83
CA TRP A 14 23.04 -39.01 -19.12
C TRP A 14 22.70 -37.84 -18.19
N LEU A 15 23.70 -37.25 -17.50
CA LEU A 15 23.51 -36.07 -16.66
C LEU A 15 23.08 -34.82 -17.44
N VAL A 16 23.66 -34.60 -18.62
CA VAL A 16 23.29 -33.47 -19.49
C VAL A 16 21.85 -33.61 -19.97
N ILE A 17 21.43 -34.84 -20.28
CA ILE A 17 20.04 -35.15 -20.66
C ILE A 17 19.08 -34.90 -19.49
N VAL A 18 19.44 -35.32 -18.27
CA VAL A 18 18.62 -35.04 -17.07
C VAL A 18 18.48 -33.54 -16.82
N ILE A 19 19.57 -32.77 -16.92
CA ILE A 19 19.53 -31.30 -16.76
C ILE A 19 18.67 -30.67 -17.85
N ALA A 20 18.81 -31.10 -19.10
CA ALA A 20 17.99 -30.62 -20.21
C ALA A 20 16.50 -30.91 -20.00
N LEU A 21 16.15 -32.09 -19.46
CA LEU A 21 14.77 -32.44 -19.09
C LEU A 21 14.23 -31.57 -17.95
N VAL A 22 15.05 -31.25 -16.95
CA VAL A 22 14.65 -30.33 -15.86
C VAL A 22 14.39 -28.93 -16.41
N VAL A 23 15.27 -28.40 -17.26
CA VAL A 23 15.08 -27.10 -17.91
C VAL A 23 13.82 -27.10 -18.77
N LEU A 24 13.61 -28.17 -19.56
CA LEU A 24 12.39 -28.34 -20.35
C LEU A 24 11.13 -28.33 -19.46
N PHE A 25 11.17 -28.98 -18.30
CA PHE A 25 10.06 -28.99 -17.36
C PHE A 25 9.74 -27.60 -16.79
N ILE A 26 10.77 -26.80 -16.49
CA ILE A 26 10.61 -25.41 -16.05
C ILE A 26 9.93 -24.58 -17.15
N VAL A 27 10.38 -24.71 -18.40
CA VAL A 27 9.77 -24.01 -19.55
C VAL A 27 8.32 -24.42 -19.73
N LEU A 28 8.00 -25.72 -19.65
CA LEU A 28 6.62 -26.20 -19.76
C LEU A 28 5.71 -25.65 -18.64
N ASN A 29 6.21 -25.54 -17.41
CA ASN A 29 5.47 -24.94 -16.30
C ASN A 29 5.31 -23.43 -16.47
N LEU A 30 6.32 -22.74 -17.02
CA LEU A 30 6.23 -21.32 -17.34
C LEU A 30 5.19 -21.09 -18.44
N VAL A 31 5.19 -21.88 -19.51
CA VAL A 31 4.20 -21.79 -20.59
C VAL A 31 2.79 -22.05 -20.06
N LYS A 32 2.59 -23.08 -19.24
CA LYS A 32 1.29 -23.34 -18.59
C LYS A 32 0.84 -22.17 -17.71
N THR A 33 1.77 -21.55 -17.01
CA THR A 33 1.52 -20.33 -16.23
C THR A 33 1.08 -19.20 -17.17
N MET A 34 1.86 -18.90 -18.21
CA MET A 34 1.55 -17.85 -19.18
C MET A 34 0.21 -18.07 -19.88
N VAL A 35 -0.18 -19.30 -20.21
CA VAL A 35 -1.49 -19.60 -20.82
C VAL A 35 -2.64 -19.31 -19.86
N LYS A 36 -2.52 -19.67 -18.57
CA LYS A 36 -3.53 -19.33 -17.56
C LYS A 36 -3.65 -17.83 -17.37
N TRP A 37 -2.52 -17.13 -17.27
CA TRP A 37 -2.48 -15.68 -17.13
C TRP A 37 -2.90 -14.95 -18.41
N ALA A 38 -2.71 -15.53 -19.60
CA ALA A 38 -3.14 -14.94 -20.87
C ALA A 38 -4.67 -14.77 -20.94
N LEU A 39 -5.44 -15.76 -20.47
CA LEU A 39 -6.90 -15.63 -20.41
C LEU A 39 -7.32 -14.54 -19.41
N VAL A 40 -6.63 -14.42 -18.27
CA VAL A 40 -6.84 -13.33 -17.32
C VAL A 40 -6.54 -11.98 -17.96
N ILE A 41 -5.42 -11.84 -18.69
CA ILE A 41 -5.05 -10.61 -19.39
C ILE A 41 -6.08 -10.27 -20.46
N ILE A 42 -6.57 -11.25 -21.22
CA ILE A 42 -7.63 -11.04 -22.22
C ILE A 42 -8.89 -10.52 -21.57
N ILE A 43 -9.32 -11.10 -20.45
CA ILE A 43 -10.49 -10.63 -19.70
C ILE A 43 -10.25 -9.21 -19.16
N VAL A 44 -9.07 -8.92 -18.61
CA VAL A 44 -8.71 -7.58 -18.12
C VAL A 44 -8.74 -6.57 -19.27
N LEU A 45 -8.14 -6.86 -20.42
CA LEU A 45 -8.17 -5.99 -21.60
C LEU A 45 -9.59 -5.80 -22.14
N ALA A 46 -10.38 -6.87 -22.19
CA ALA A 46 -11.78 -6.82 -22.60
C ALA A 46 -12.60 -5.93 -21.67
N LEU A 47 -12.39 -6.05 -20.35
CA LEU A 47 -13.03 -5.18 -19.37
C LEU A 47 -12.58 -3.73 -19.54
N VAL A 48 -11.28 -3.45 -19.66
CA VAL A 48 -10.75 -2.09 -19.84
C VAL A 48 -11.35 -1.41 -21.08
N VAL A 49 -11.43 -2.12 -22.21
CA VAL A 49 -11.98 -1.58 -23.47
C VAL A 49 -13.51 -1.50 -23.44
N TYR A 50 -14.20 -2.52 -22.93
CA TYR A 50 -15.67 -2.59 -22.94
C TYR A 50 -16.31 -1.66 -21.91
N SER A 51 -15.66 -1.46 -20.76
CA SER A 51 -16.24 -0.67 -19.66
C SER A 51 -15.99 0.83 -19.76
N GLY A 52 -15.01 1.28 -20.57
CA GLY A 52 -14.61 2.70 -20.60
C GLY A 52 -14.02 3.20 -19.27
N ILE A 53 -13.61 2.31 -18.38
CA ILE A 53 -13.16 2.58 -17.01
C ILE A 53 -11.72 3.08 -17.03
N SER A 54 -11.52 4.35 -16.65
CA SER A 54 -10.21 4.88 -16.29
C SER A 54 -9.72 4.26 -14.98
N LEU A 55 -8.40 4.15 -14.82
CA LEU A 55 -7.78 3.64 -13.59
C LEU A 55 -8.23 4.39 -12.31
N GLU A 56 -8.78 5.61 -12.43
CA GLU A 56 -9.44 6.34 -11.33
C GLU A 56 -10.65 5.61 -10.72
N GLN A 57 -11.48 4.95 -11.53
CA GLN A 57 -12.72 4.32 -11.05
C GLN A 57 -12.45 3.02 -10.29
N ILE A 58 -11.37 2.30 -10.62
CA ILE A 58 -10.95 1.09 -9.90
C ILE A 58 -10.44 1.45 -8.50
N ASN A 59 -9.75 2.60 -8.37
CA ASN A 59 -9.41 3.14 -7.05
C ASN A 59 -10.67 3.49 -6.26
N GLN A 60 -11.68 4.09 -6.90
CA GLN A 60 -12.92 4.49 -6.24
C GLN A 60 -13.72 3.31 -5.66
N VAL A 61 -13.80 2.17 -6.36
CA VAL A 61 -14.53 0.99 -5.87
C VAL A 61 -13.84 0.31 -4.68
N VAL A 62 -12.50 0.37 -4.59
CA VAL A 62 -11.76 -0.04 -3.38
C VAL A 62 -11.98 0.96 -2.23
N THR A 63 -12.25 2.23 -2.52
CA THR A 63 -12.61 3.26 -1.54
C THR A 63 -14.05 3.11 -1.05
N THR A 64 -15.02 2.76 -1.91
CA THR A 64 -16.45 2.73 -1.54
C THR A 64 -16.81 1.68 -0.50
N VAL A 65 -16.14 0.51 -0.47
CA VAL A 65 -16.31 -0.48 0.63
C VAL A 65 -15.61 -0.06 1.92
N LYS A 66 -14.70 0.92 1.88
CA LYS A 66 -14.14 1.57 3.07
C LYS A 66 -15.02 2.73 3.58
N ASP A 67 -15.70 3.46 2.70
CA ASP A 67 -16.30 4.76 2.99
C ASP A 67 -17.39 4.76 4.08
N GLU A 68 -18.32 3.80 4.12
CA GLU A 68 -19.37 3.80 5.17
C GLU A 68 -18.80 3.56 6.59
N THR A 69 -17.75 2.74 6.70
CA THR A 69 -17.07 2.50 7.98
C THR A 69 -16.10 3.63 8.32
N VAL A 70 -15.41 4.18 7.30
CA VAL A 70 -14.44 5.28 7.45
C VAL A 70 -15.14 6.59 7.80
N ASP A 71 -16.35 6.87 7.31
CA ASP A 71 -17.06 8.10 7.66
C ASP A 71 -17.48 8.13 9.14
N THR A 72 -17.92 6.99 9.68
CA THR A 72 -18.21 6.86 11.12
C THR A 72 -16.94 7.03 11.95
N LEU A 73 -15.85 6.36 11.55
CA LEU A 73 -14.56 6.47 12.22
C LEU A 73 -13.93 7.86 12.08
N LYS A 74 -14.18 8.58 10.98
CA LYS A 74 -13.74 9.94 10.75
C LYS A 74 -14.44 10.91 11.68
N ASN A 75 -15.75 10.76 11.87
CA ASN A 75 -16.51 11.55 12.84
C ASN A 75 -16.04 11.29 14.28
N GLU A 76 -15.83 10.01 14.65
CA GLU A 76 -15.29 9.65 15.97
C GLU A 76 -13.86 10.18 16.15
N ALA A 77 -13.00 10.04 15.14
CA ALA A 77 -11.64 10.55 15.16
C ALA A 77 -11.59 12.08 15.27
N MET A 78 -12.52 12.82 14.66
CA MET A 78 -12.61 14.28 14.84
C MET A 78 -13.00 14.67 16.27
N ASP A 79 -13.96 13.97 16.87
CA ASP A 79 -14.35 14.20 18.26
C ASP A 79 -13.21 13.86 19.24
N VAL A 80 -12.54 12.73 19.02
CA VAL A 80 -11.38 12.31 19.82
C VAL A 80 -10.18 13.24 19.62
N MET A 81 -9.92 13.71 18.40
CA MET A 81 -8.87 14.69 18.12
C MET A 81 -9.05 15.97 18.95
N MET A 82 -10.29 16.45 19.10
CA MET A 82 -10.58 17.62 19.92
C MET A 82 -10.44 17.33 21.43
N LYS A 83 -10.87 16.15 21.88
CA LYS A 83 -10.78 15.75 23.30
C LYS A 83 -9.35 15.49 23.75
N GLU A 84 -8.56 14.83 22.90
CA GLU A 84 -7.18 14.41 23.18
C GLU A 84 -6.14 15.42 22.68
N ALA A 85 -6.56 16.58 22.14
CA ALA A 85 -5.65 17.65 21.72
C ALA A 85 -4.67 18.05 22.82
N LYS A 86 -5.08 17.95 24.09
CA LYS A 86 -4.26 18.29 25.26
C LYS A 86 -3.21 17.23 25.61
N ASP A 87 -3.40 16.00 25.16
CA ASP A 87 -2.47 14.88 25.38
C ASP A 87 -1.59 14.62 24.15
N ALA A 88 -1.69 15.50 23.15
CA ALA A 88 -0.98 15.39 21.90
C ALA A 88 0.53 15.64 22.09
N LYS A 89 1.33 14.70 21.60
CA LYS A 89 2.79 14.79 21.56
C LYS A 89 3.21 15.10 20.14
N TYR A 90 3.80 16.28 19.95
CA TYR A 90 4.39 16.68 18.68
C TYR A 90 5.86 16.25 18.63
N ALA A 91 6.23 15.56 17.55
CA ALA A 91 7.59 15.19 17.21
C ALA A 91 7.97 15.80 15.85
N ASP A 92 9.06 16.56 15.82
CA ASP A 92 9.69 17.04 14.59
C ASP A 92 10.70 15.98 14.12
N ASN A 93 10.53 15.47 12.90
CA ASN A 93 11.39 14.41 12.39
C ASN A 93 12.70 14.95 11.78
N GLY A 94 12.85 16.27 11.65
CA GLY A 94 14.06 16.91 11.13
C GLY A 94 14.24 16.86 9.61
N ASP A 95 13.43 16.08 8.89
CA ASP A 95 13.37 15.97 7.44
C ASP A 95 12.33 16.90 6.80
N GLY A 96 11.70 17.77 7.60
CA GLY A 96 10.59 18.63 7.19
C GLY A 96 9.21 17.99 7.40
N THR A 97 9.15 16.75 7.89
CA THR A 97 7.91 16.10 8.35
C THR A 97 7.76 16.23 9.86
N PHE A 98 6.52 16.11 10.32
CA PHE A 98 6.17 16.09 11.72
C PHE A 98 5.17 14.97 12.00
N THR A 99 5.19 14.48 13.24
CA THR A 99 4.25 13.46 13.72
C THR A 99 3.61 13.96 15.01
N ILE A 100 2.29 13.90 15.07
CA ILE A 100 1.51 14.19 16.26
C ILE A 100 0.87 12.88 16.71
N THR A 101 1.12 12.49 17.96
CA THR A 101 0.58 11.26 18.53
C THR A 101 -0.26 11.58 19.76
N THR A 102 -1.48 11.07 19.79
CA THR A 102 -2.38 11.03 20.96
C THR A 102 -2.61 9.56 21.36
N PRO A 103 -3.30 9.29 22.49
CA PRO A 103 -3.63 7.91 22.89
C PRO A 103 -4.37 7.10 21.82
N ASN A 104 -5.28 7.71 21.07
CA ASN A 104 -6.09 7.02 20.07
C ASN A 104 -5.83 7.47 18.61
N LEU A 105 -5.01 8.50 18.37
CA LEU A 105 -4.82 9.08 17.05
C LEU A 105 -3.34 9.33 16.74
N GLU A 106 -2.93 9.03 15.53
CA GLU A 106 -1.62 9.37 14.97
C GLU A 106 -1.83 10.19 13.70
N MET A 107 -1.19 11.35 13.64
CA MET A 107 -1.23 12.26 12.51
C MET A 107 0.19 12.52 12.01
N LYS A 108 0.41 12.37 10.70
CA LYS A 108 1.68 12.69 10.04
C LYS A 108 1.46 13.76 8.99
N GLY A 109 2.34 14.75 8.97
CA GLY A 109 2.25 15.86 8.03
C GLY A 109 3.61 16.35 7.60
N THR A 110 3.62 17.10 6.50
CA THR A 110 4.82 17.78 5.99
C THR A 110 4.62 19.28 6.17
N LYS A 111 5.67 19.98 6.64
CA LYS A 111 5.65 21.44 6.77
C LYS A 111 5.36 22.07 5.41
N GLY A 112 4.31 22.88 5.32
CA GLY A 112 3.88 23.54 4.08
C GLY A 112 2.96 22.72 3.17
N SER A 113 2.60 21.48 3.54
CA SER A 113 1.56 20.72 2.85
C SER A 113 0.16 21.18 3.26
N ASP A 114 -0.83 21.00 2.37
CA ASP A 114 -2.26 21.18 2.62
C ASP A 114 -2.94 19.89 3.12
N LYS A 115 -2.19 18.80 3.28
CA LYS A 115 -2.71 17.48 3.65
C LYS A 115 -1.89 16.84 4.77
N VAL A 116 -2.57 16.01 5.54
CA VAL A 116 -1.99 15.18 6.61
C VAL A 116 -2.55 13.76 6.52
N ASP A 117 -1.73 12.77 6.83
CA ASP A 117 -2.13 11.38 6.97
C ASP A 117 -2.64 11.14 8.39
N VAL A 118 -3.84 10.58 8.52
CA VAL A 118 -4.48 10.32 9.81
C VAL A 118 -4.70 8.82 10.01
N THR A 119 -4.30 8.34 11.18
CA THR A 119 -4.52 6.97 11.64
C THR A 119 -5.24 7.02 12.98
N PHE A 120 -6.36 6.30 13.11
CA PHE A 120 -7.16 6.25 14.33
C PHE A 120 -7.22 4.82 14.84
N ARG A 121 -6.76 4.59 16.08
CA ARG A 121 -6.70 3.27 16.73
C ARG A 121 -6.04 2.19 15.86
N GLY A 122 -4.99 2.55 15.12
CA GLY A 122 -4.28 1.65 14.21
C GLY A 122 -4.94 1.45 12.84
N VAL A 123 -6.09 2.09 12.57
CA VAL A 123 -6.76 2.07 11.27
C VAL A 123 -6.39 3.33 10.48
N PRO A 124 -5.74 3.21 9.30
CA PRO A 124 -5.42 4.37 8.48
C PRO A 124 -6.70 4.94 7.86
N LEU A 125 -7.04 6.18 8.24
CA LEU A 125 -8.19 6.93 7.71
C LEU A 125 -7.83 7.73 6.44
N GLY A 126 -6.55 7.66 6.01
CA GLY A 126 -6.05 8.27 4.79
C GLY A 126 -5.66 9.74 4.93
N GLN A 127 -5.54 10.41 3.78
CA GLN A 127 -5.12 11.81 3.69
C GLN A 127 -6.28 12.78 3.90
N TRP A 128 -6.18 13.61 4.92
CA TRP A 128 -7.14 14.65 5.24
C TRP A 128 -6.59 16.02 4.85
N LYS A 129 -7.44 16.86 4.25
CA LYS A 129 -7.10 18.26 4.02
C LYS A 129 -7.00 18.99 5.35
N ILE A 130 -6.00 19.86 5.48
CA ILE A 130 -5.86 20.74 6.64
C ILE A 130 -6.99 21.78 6.58
N ASN A 131 -8.03 21.52 7.37
CA ASN A 131 -9.09 22.48 7.66
C ASN A 131 -8.80 23.23 8.97
N ASP A 132 -9.68 24.14 9.37
CA ASP A 132 -9.50 24.94 10.58
C ASP A 132 -9.34 24.08 11.85
N THR A 133 -10.03 22.94 11.93
CA THR A 133 -9.93 21.99 13.05
C THR A 133 -8.55 21.35 13.12
N VAL A 134 -8.07 20.79 12.00
CA VAL A 134 -6.73 20.16 11.92
C VAL A 134 -5.64 21.19 12.17
N LYS A 135 -5.79 22.41 11.64
CA LYS A 135 -4.85 23.51 11.88
C LYS A 135 -4.78 23.88 13.36
N SER A 136 -5.94 23.96 14.03
CA SER A 136 -6.01 24.23 15.47
C SER A 136 -5.35 23.12 16.27
N PHE A 137 -5.59 21.86 15.91
CA PHE A 137 -4.96 20.70 16.55
C PHE A 137 -3.43 20.70 16.39
N ILE A 138 -2.91 20.99 15.19
CA ILE A 138 -1.47 21.11 14.94
C ILE A 138 -0.87 22.25 15.79
N SER A 139 -1.53 23.42 15.81
CA SER A 139 -1.06 24.58 16.56
C SER A 139 -1.02 24.31 18.07
N GLU A 140 -2.03 23.63 18.61
CA GLU A 140 -2.10 23.27 20.03
C GLU A 140 -1.05 22.21 20.40
N SER A 141 -0.83 21.23 19.52
CA SER A 141 0.21 20.21 19.71
C SER A 141 1.61 20.82 19.70
N GLN A 142 1.84 21.81 18.83
CA GLN A 142 3.10 22.55 18.76
C GLN A 142 3.30 23.47 19.98
N SER A 143 2.25 24.12 20.48
CA SER A 143 2.34 24.98 21.67
C SER A 143 2.68 24.17 22.93
N GLN A 144 2.13 22.95 23.05
CA GLN A 144 2.47 21.99 24.10
C GLN A 144 3.92 21.51 24.03
N ALA A 145 4.40 21.14 22.84
CA ALA A 145 5.80 20.74 22.66
C ALA A 145 6.78 21.90 22.89
N GLY A 146 6.43 23.13 22.50
CA GLY A 146 7.20 24.34 22.79
C GLY A 146 7.19 24.74 24.27
N GLY A 147 6.10 24.47 24.98
CA GLY A 147 5.97 24.71 26.43
C GLY A 147 6.70 23.68 27.29
N SER A 148 6.94 22.47 26.78
CA SER A 148 7.66 21.41 27.50
C SER A 148 9.18 21.60 27.56
N ASN A 149 9.75 22.54 26.79
CA ASN A 149 11.18 22.87 26.83
C ASN A 149 11.53 24.06 27.75
N GLY A 150 10.57 24.54 28.55
CA GLY A 150 10.71 25.75 29.39
C GLY A 150 10.69 25.53 30.91
N LYS A 151 10.91 24.32 31.42
CA LYS A 151 11.04 24.05 32.87
C LYS A 151 12.24 23.21 33.20
#